data_AF-A0A399IL61-F1
#
_entry.id   AF-A0A399IL61-F1
#
_cell.length_a   1.000
_cell.length_b   1.000
_cell.length_c   1.000
_cell.angle_alpha   90.00
_cell.angle_beta   90.00
_cell.angle_gamma   90.00
#
_symmetry.space_group_name_H-M   'P 1'
#
loop_
_entity.id
_entity.type
_entity.pdbx_description
1 polymer ?
#
loop_
_entity_poly.entity_id
_entity_poly.type
_entity_poly.pdbx_seq_one_letter_code
_entity_poly.pdbx_strand_id
1 'polypeptide(L)'
;MGKVQYMHDNYNGVLIIPMTITDINYYNQIIGQLIENDVEVYHFILNADKENIKHRLISRGECENSWAKQQSDRCLRAFERDINGEKINTNSLNVEQVVNVIMKKITLGFL
;
A
#
# COMPACT_ATOMS: atom_id res chain seq x y z
N MET A 1 4.20 -6.25 -21.19
CA MET A 1 3.62 -6.87 -19.98
C MET A 1 4.24 -6.21 -18.75
N GLY A 2 3.44 -5.75 -17.79
CA GLY A 2 3.94 -5.15 -16.55
C GLY A 2 4.65 -6.18 -15.66
N LYS A 3 5.63 -5.75 -14.84
CA LYS A 3 6.43 -6.66 -14.00
C LYS A 3 5.56 -7.46 -13.02
N VAL A 4 4.53 -6.84 -12.43
CA VAL A 4 3.62 -7.50 -11.48
C VAL A 4 2.77 -8.56 -12.19
N GLN A 5 2.25 -8.26 -13.38
CA GLN A 5 1.53 -9.25 -14.21
C GLN A 5 2.41 -10.46 -14.50
N TYR A 6 3.66 -10.24 -14.94
CA TYR A 6 4.58 -11.34 -15.18
C TYR A 6 4.79 -12.21 -13.92
N MET A 7 4.93 -11.60 -12.74
CA MET A 7 5.05 -12.36 -11.49
C MET A 7 3.78 -13.17 -11.19
N HIS A 8 2.59 -12.59 -11.42
CA HIS A 8 1.32 -13.28 -11.25
C HIS A 8 1.21 -14.52 -12.16
N ASP A 9 1.54 -14.35 -13.45
CA ASP A 9 1.42 -15.43 -14.44
C ASP A 9 2.41 -16.59 -14.21
N ASN A 10 3.50 -16.34 -13.47
CA ASN A 10 4.60 -17.29 -13.29
C ASN A 10 4.78 -17.79 -11.84
N TYR A 11 3.91 -17.36 -10.91
CA TYR A 11 3.97 -17.77 -9.51
C TYR A 11 2.64 -18.35 -9.03
N ASN A 12 2.66 -19.62 -8.64
CA ASN A 12 1.45 -20.38 -8.27
C ASN A 12 0.96 -20.10 -6.83
N GLY A 13 1.13 -18.88 -6.32
CA GLY A 13 0.75 -18.54 -4.95
C GLY A 13 0.35 -17.07 -4.79
N VAL A 14 0.05 -16.69 -3.54
CA VAL A 14 -0.35 -15.32 -3.22
C VAL A 14 0.86 -14.38 -3.31
N LEU A 15 0.72 -13.30 -4.07
CA LEU A 15 1.70 -12.23 -4.14
C LEU A 15 1.35 -11.12 -3.16
N ILE A 16 2.23 -10.88 -2.19
CA ILE A 16 2.14 -9.74 -1.27
C ILE A 16 3.17 -8.71 -1.70
N ILE A 17 2.72 -7.56 -2.19
CA ILE A 17 3.62 -6.56 -2.81
C ILE A 17 3.57 -5.24 -2.04
N PRO A 18 4.50 -5.01 -1.07
CA PRO A 18 4.60 -3.74 -0.40
C PRO A 18 5.23 -2.70 -1.34
N MET A 19 4.48 -1.66 -1.67
CA MET A 19 4.95 -0.59 -2.55
C MET A 19 4.40 0.78 -2.15
N THR A 20 5.13 1.83 -2.51
CA THR A 20 4.66 3.22 -2.38
C THR A 20 4.39 3.76 -3.78
N ILE A 21 3.13 3.82 -4.19
CA ILE A 21 2.71 4.41 -5.46
C ILE A 21 2.08 5.77 -5.17
N THR A 22 2.66 6.85 -5.70
CA THR A 22 2.14 8.22 -5.51
C THR A 22 1.86 8.93 -6.84
N ASP A 23 2.09 8.26 -7.96
CA ASP A 23 1.83 8.74 -9.30
C ASP A 23 0.67 7.94 -9.90
N ILE A 24 -0.36 8.64 -10.37
CA ILE A 24 -1.57 8.02 -10.91
C ILE A 24 -1.30 7.21 -12.19
N ASN A 25 -0.30 7.59 -12.99
CA ASN A 25 0.07 6.83 -14.18
C ASN A 25 0.70 5.49 -13.79
N TYR A 26 1.55 5.46 -12.76
CA TYR A 26 2.08 4.20 -12.23
C TYR A 26 1.00 3.35 -11.56
N TYR A 27 0.04 3.98 -10.87
CA TYR A 27 -1.11 3.26 -10.35
C TYR A 27 -1.89 2.57 -11.47
N ASN A 28 -2.24 3.29 -12.53
CA ASN A 28 -2.98 2.73 -13.66
C ASN A 28 -2.18 1.65 -14.39
N GLN A 29 -0.86 1.85 -14.58
CA GLN A 29 -0.01 0.86 -15.23
C GLN A 29 0.20 -0.42 -14.40
N ILE A 30 0.14 -0.33 -13.07
CA ILE A 30 0.37 -1.50 -12.21
C ILE A 30 -0.97 -2.10 -11.80
N ILE A 31 -1.76 -1.38 -11.02
CA ILE A 31 -3.00 -1.87 -10.42
C ILE A 31 -4.13 -1.85 -11.46
N GLY A 32 -4.25 -0.76 -12.23
CA GLY A 32 -5.26 -0.65 -13.29
C GLY A 32 -5.16 -1.78 -14.31
N GLN A 33 -3.96 -2.04 -14.84
CA GLN A 33 -3.73 -3.13 -15.79
C GLN A 33 -4.04 -4.53 -15.22
N LEU A 34 -3.73 -4.77 -13.94
CA LEU A 34 -4.09 -6.05 -13.31
C LEU A 34 -5.61 -6.24 -13.24
N ILE A 35 -6.33 -5.19 -12.83
CA ILE A 35 -7.80 -5.19 -12.78
C ILE A 35 -8.39 -5.36 -14.19
N GLU A 36 -7.85 -4.67 -15.21
CA GLU A 36 -8.26 -4.80 -16.61
C GLU A 36 -8.04 -6.22 -17.17
N ASN A 37 -7.07 -6.95 -16.64
CA ASN A 37 -6.77 -8.34 -17.02
C ASN A 37 -7.51 -9.38 -16.14
N ASP A 38 -8.54 -8.97 -15.41
CA ASP A 38 -9.33 -9.83 -14.50
C ASP A 38 -8.49 -10.50 -13.40
N VAL A 39 -7.34 -9.91 -13.02
CA VAL A 39 -6.55 -10.39 -11.88
C VAL A 39 -7.24 -9.96 -10.58
N GLU A 40 -7.42 -10.90 -9.65
CA GLU A 40 -7.92 -10.61 -8.31
C GLU A 40 -6.90 -9.77 -7.52
N VAL A 41 -7.19 -8.48 -7.33
CA VAL A 41 -6.32 -7.53 -6.64
C VAL A 41 -7.00 -6.96 -5.40
N TYR A 42 -6.36 -7.17 -4.24
CA TYR A 42 -6.71 -6.51 -2.99
C TYR A 42 -5.74 -5.35 -2.72
N HIS A 43 -6.15 -4.12 -3.03
CA HIS A 43 -5.31 -2.94 -2.88
C HIS A 43 -5.66 -2.13 -1.61
N PHE A 44 -4.73 -2.13 -0.65
CA PHE A 44 -4.86 -1.39 0.61
C PHE A 44 -3.82 -0.28 0.73
N ILE A 45 -4.25 0.86 1.24
CA ILE A 45 -3.38 1.98 1.63
C ILE A 45 -3.25 1.98 3.15
N LEU A 46 -2.07 1.63 3.66
CA LEU A 46 -1.77 1.69 5.10
C LEU A 46 -1.53 3.15 5.50
N ASN A 47 -2.58 3.80 5.99
CA ASN A 47 -2.56 5.21 6.34
C ASN A 47 -2.18 5.42 7.80
N ALA A 48 -1.40 6.46 8.07
CA ALA A 48 -1.08 6.94 9.40
C ALA A 48 -0.88 8.45 9.35
N ASP A 49 -1.05 9.14 10.47
CA ASP A 49 -0.72 10.56 10.54
C ASP A 49 0.80 10.79 10.46
N LYS A 50 1.17 12.04 10.16
CA LYS A 50 2.56 12.44 9.94
C LYS A 50 3.45 12.17 11.16
N GLU A 51 2.92 12.36 12.36
CA GLU A 51 3.68 12.13 13.60
C GLU A 51 3.97 10.65 13.79
N ASN A 52 2.98 9.77 13.60
CA ASN A 52 3.17 8.33 13.64
C ASN A 52 4.14 7.84 12.56
N ILE A 53 4.09 8.40 11.34
CA ILE A 53 5.06 8.09 10.28
C ILE A 53 6.47 8.51 10.72
N LYS A 54 6.64 9.73 11.24
CA LYS A 54 7.93 10.24 11.72
C LYS A 54 8.48 9.35 12.84
N HIS A 55 7.67 9.01 13.83
CA HIS A 55 8.05 8.13 14.93
C HIS A 55 8.49 6.76 14.41
N ARG A 56 7.73 6.15 13.50
CA ARG A 56 8.06 4.83 12.91
C ARG A 56 9.36 4.86 12.11
N LEU A 57 9.63 5.93 11.37
CA LEU A 57 10.91 6.09 10.64
C LEU A 57 12.08 6.15 11.63
N ILE A 58 11.97 6.99 12.66
CA ILE A 58 13.02 7.13 13.69
C ILE A 58 13.25 5.80 14.42
N SER A 59 12.19 5.08 14.79
CA SER A 59 12.31 3.77 15.46
C SER A 59 12.98 2.70 14.59
N ARG A 60 13.06 2.90 13.27
CA ARG A 60 13.78 2.02 12.32
C ARG A 60 15.23 2.47 12.06
N GLY A 61 15.69 3.52 12.73
CA GLY A 61 17.05 4.06 12.58
C GLY A 61 17.21 5.12 11.50
N GLU A 62 16.10 5.64 10.95
CA GLU A 62 16.16 6.75 9.98
C GLU A 62 16.52 8.07 10.68
N CYS A 63 17.36 8.87 10.04
CA CYS A 63 17.74 10.19 10.55
C CYS A 63 16.67 11.25 10.26
N GLU A 64 16.72 12.38 10.98
CA GLU A 64 15.69 13.43 10.85
C GLU A 64 15.58 14.05 9.45
N ASN A 65 16.62 13.97 8.63
CA ASN A 65 16.65 14.51 7.27
C ASN A 65 16.60 13.40 6.21
N SER A 66 16.20 12.19 6.57
CA SER A 66 16.23 11.08 5.63
C SER A 66 15.29 11.27 4.45
N TRP A 67 15.65 10.67 3.32
CA TRP A 67 14.85 10.72 2.09
C TRP A 67 13.41 10.26 2.36
N ALA A 68 13.21 9.20 3.15
CA ALA A 68 11.89 8.68 3.50
C ALA A 68 11.02 9.72 4.22
N LYS A 69 11.62 10.49 5.14
CA LYS A 69 10.90 11.55 5.86
C LYS A 69 10.53 12.72 4.94
N GLN A 70 11.40 13.08 4.01
CA GLN A 70 11.12 14.12 3.01
C GLN A 70 9.99 13.73 2.04
N GLN A 71 9.84 12.44 1.74
CA GLN A 71 8.76 11.96 0.87
C GLN A 71 7.41 11.84 1.60
N SER A 72 7.37 11.81 2.94
CA SER A 72 6.15 11.53 3.72
C SER A 72 4.98 12.48 3.37
N ASP A 73 5.24 13.79 3.27
CA ASP A 73 4.22 14.78 2.93
C ASP A 73 3.67 14.60 1.51
N ARG A 74 4.54 14.23 0.56
CA ARG A 74 4.14 13.93 -0.82
C ARG A 74 3.26 12.68 -0.84
N CYS A 75 3.68 11.62 -0.14
CA CYS A 75 2.92 10.37 -0.07
C CYS A 75 1.55 10.58 0.54
N LEU A 76 1.47 11.28 1.68
CA LEU A 76 0.22 11.57 2.37
C LEU A 76 -0.77 12.32 1.46
N ARG A 77 -0.30 13.35 0.74
CA ARG A 77 -1.15 14.08 -0.21
C ARG A 77 -1.63 13.21 -1.36
N ALA A 78 -0.74 12.40 -1.94
CA ALA A 78 -1.10 11.51 -3.05
C ALA A 78 -2.12 10.46 -2.61
N PHE A 79 -1.94 9.86 -1.43
CA PHE A 79 -2.89 8.91 -0.88
C PHE A 79 -4.21 9.55 -0.44
N GLU A 80 -4.19 10.83 -0.09
CA GLU A 80 -5.42 11.57 0.22
C GLU A 80 -6.26 11.81 -1.05
N ARG A 81 -5.63 12.19 -2.17
CA ARG A 81 -6.31 12.80 -3.32
C ARG A 81 -6.22 12.03 -4.64
N ASP A 82 -5.06 11.45 -4.92
CA ASP A 82 -4.70 11.03 -6.28
C ASP A 82 -4.78 9.51 -6.45
N ILE A 83 -4.47 8.75 -5.41
CA ILE A 83 -4.36 7.28 -5.46
C ILE A 83 -5.56 6.63 -4.79
N ASN A 84 -6.31 5.86 -5.58
CA ASN A 84 -7.47 5.12 -5.11
C ASN A 84 -7.06 3.82 -4.42
N GLY A 85 -7.74 3.49 -3.33
CA GLY A 85 -7.52 2.26 -2.60
C GLY A 85 -8.22 2.27 -1.26
N GLU A 86 -8.37 1.08 -0.67
CA GLU A 86 -9.00 0.97 0.62
C GLU A 86 -8.04 1.40 1.74
N LYS A 87 -8.38 2.50 2.41
CA LYS A 87 -7.52 3.08 3.46
C LYS A 87 -7.73 2.35 4.79
N ILE A 88 -6.63 1.89 5.37
CA ILE A 88 -6.59 1.32 6.71
C ILE A 88 -5.86 2.31 7.62
N ASN A 89 -6.57 2.89 8.61
CA ASN A 89 -5.92 3.72 9.62
C ASN A 89 -5.12 2.83 10.58
N THR A 90 -3.81 3.04 10.61
CA THR A 90 -2.87 2.23 11.40
C THR A 90 -2.35 2.94 12.64
N ASN A 91 -2.78 4.17 12.95
CA ASN A 91 -2.20 4.99 14.03
C ASN A 91 -2.09 4.25 15.37
N SER A 92 -3.17 3.59 15.77
CA SER A 92 -3.25 2.87 17.05
C SER A 92 -3.16 1.36 16.91
N LEU A 93 -2.75 0.86 15.74
CA LEU A 93 -2.70 -0.57 15.45
C LEU A 93 -1.26 -1.09 15.46
N ASN A 94 -1.06 -2.23 16.10
CA ASN A 94 0.14 -3.03 15.91
C ASN A 94 0.06 -3.87 14.62
N VAL A 95 1.15 -4.54 14.26
CA VAL A 95 1.23 -5.32 13.01
C VAL A 95 0.16 -6.42 12.93
N GLU A 96 -0.05 -7.17 14.01
CA GLU A 96 -1.04 -8.25 14.06
C GLU A 96 -2.47 -7.73 13.86
N GLN A 97 -2.79 -6.58 14.47
CA GLN A 97 -4.08 -5.92 14.29
C GLN A 97 -4.28 -5.43 12.85
N VAL A 98 -3.24 -4.90 12.20
CA VAL A 98 -3.30 -4.52 10.79
C VAL A 98 -3.57 -5.75 9.91
N VAL A 99 -2.86 -6.86 10.14
CA VAL A 99 -3.09 -8.13 9.42
C VAL A 99 -4.54 -8.59 9.60
N ASN A 100 -5.07 -8.57 10.83
CA ASN A 100 -6.46 -8.96 11.09
C ASN A 100 -7.47 -8.07 10.35
N VAL A 101 -7.21 -6.76 10.23
CA VAL A 101 -8.06 -5.85 9.45
C VAL A 101 -8.01 -6.20 7.96
N ILE A 102 -6.81 -6.43 7.41
CA ILE A 102 -6.64 -6.84 6.01
C ILE A 102 -7.39 -8.15 5.73
N MET A 103 -7.18 -9.17 6.56
CA MET A 103 -7.82 -10.48 6.39
C MET A 103 -9.34 -10.39 6.43
N LYS A 104 -9.90 -9.62 7.37
CA LYS A 104 -11.35 -9.39 7.43
C LYS A 104 -11.89 -8.75 6.14
N LYS A 105 -11.17 -7.79 5.56
CA LYS A 105 -11.58 -7.11 4.32
C LYS A 105 -11.53 -8.03 3.11
N ILE A 106 -10.50 -8.88 3.03
CA ILE A 106 -10.41 -9.91 1.98
C ILE A 106 -11.58 -10.90 2.12
N THR A 107 -11.84 -11.43 3.32
CA THR A 107 -12.89 -12.45 3.53
C THR A 107 -14.32 -11.89 3.40
N LEU A 108 -14.57 -10.64 3.79
CA LEU A 108 -15.88 -10.00 3.65
C LEU A 108 -16.27 -9.71 2.20
N GLY A 109 -15.31 -9.70 1.27
CA GLY A 109 -15.60 -9.64 -0.17
C GLY A 109 -16.21 -10.93 -0.76
N PHE A 110 -16.28 -12.02 0.02
CA PHE A 110 -16.84 -13.32 -0.37
C PHE A 110 -18.26 -13.58 0.17
N LEU A 111 -18.91 -12.59 0.80
CA LEU A 111 -20.30 -12.63 1.29
C LEU A 111 -21.16 -11.59 0.57
#